data_AF-A0A2G8LCK8-F1
#
_entry.id   AF-A0A2G8LCK8-F1
#
_cell.length_a   1.000
_cell.length_b   1.000
_cell.length_c   1.000
_cell.angle_alpha   90.00
_cell.angle_beta   90.00
_cell.angle_gamma   90.00
#
_symmetry.space_group_name_H-M   'P 1'
#
loop_
_entity.id
_entity.type
_entity.pdbx_description
1 polymer ?
#
loop_
_entity_poly.entity_id
_entity_poly.type
_entity_poly.pdbx_seq_one_letter_code
_entity_poly.pdbx_strand_id
1 'polypeptide(L)'
;MFDEILDFNSDRELDQVEIQKLTKMTTKVEKWIKRYKSGDVKPNEAKKRRMGPPRLSRQAWLQRKVYDKDRELTNRLIALTGLHSDIITASENMQVVYYTPGGHYHAHHDSSDLDLNLPCEHTRHLYPKESHNNITATRLCRFITVLYYLDDTEEGGETAFPVADNDTYTMVDYQKDGRAVNPYDLSNYCKDANLIIKPRKGLAVMWYNHHINNTTGMLGEHNLFSLHGGCDVLKGEKWIANNWIALDENHDMQIKFHRKQLYGGNKARTGKSSSKEQVESGNENYVDTVKETKSNCNSRQEVVVSHPDATRVPL
;
A
#
# COMPACT_ATOMS: atom_id res chain seq x y z
N MET A 1 28.02 -18.72 -3.10
CA MET A 1 29.07 -18.12 -2.25
C MET A 1 28.83 -16.60 -2.31
N PHE A 2 28.11 -15.95 -1.40
CA PHE A 2 27.62 -16.30 -0.07
C PHE A 2 26.15 -15.92 0.10
N ASP A 3 25.45 -16.75 0.88
CA ASP A 3 24.11 -16.60 1.43
C ASP A 3 23.99 -15.43 2.41
N GLU A 4 22.78 -14.89 2.56
CA GLU A 4 22.28 -14.45 3.86
C GLU A 4 20.88 -15.07 4.05
N ILE A 5 20.90 -16.36 4.36
CA ILE A 5 19.74 -17.17 4.74
C ILE A 5 19.46 -16.87 6.22
N LEU A 6 18.23 -16.45 6.51
CA LEU A 6 17.77 -16.03 7.84
C LEU A 6 17.57 -17.19 8.82
N ASP A 7 17.64 -18.43 8.34
CA ASP A 7 17.40 -19.66 9.09
C ASP A 7 18.65 -20.56 8.90
N PHE A 8 19.64 -20.38 9.77
CA PHE A 8 20.98 -20.97 9.61
C PHE A 8 20.97 -22.49 9.77
N ASN A 9 19.98 -23.03 10.47
CA ASN A 9 19.86 -24.46 10.74
C ASN A 9 18.74 -25.15 9.93
N SER A 10 17.93 -24.37 9.20
CA SER A 10 16.83 -24.83 8.35
C SER A 10 15.76 -25.62 9.10
N ASP A 11 15.62 -25.37 10.41
CA ASP A 11 14.63 -26.04 11.25
C ASP A 11 13.26 -25.34 11.24
N ARG A 12 13.17 -24.17 10.57
CA ARG A 12 11.98 -23.33 10.41
C ARG A 12 11.56 -22.60 11.70
N GLU A 13 12.43 -22.58 12.71
CA GLU A 13 12.34 -21.75 13.91
C GLU A 13 13.51 -20.76 13.93
N LEU A 14 13.35 -19.60 14.56
CA LEU A 14 14.46 -18.65 14.75
C LEU A 14 14.96 -18.76 16.18
N ASP A 15 16.21 -19.18 16.34
CA ASP A 15 16.77 -19.45 17.67
C ASP A 15 17.31 -18.20 18.38
N GLN A 16 17.65 -18.35 19.66
CA GLN A 16 18.11 -17.27 20.52
C GLN A 16 19.40 -16.60 20.01
N VAL A 17 20.23 -17.31 19.25
CA VAL A 17 21.48 -16.81 18.67
C VAL A 17 21.20 -16.00 17.40
N GLU A 18 20.21 -16.42 16.61
CA GLU A 18 19.74 -15.71 15.42
C GLU A 18 19.05 -14.38 15.77
N ILE A 19 18.31 -14.35 16.88
CA ILE A 19 17.61 -13.16 17.40
C ILE A 19 18.59 -12.13 18.01
N GLN A 20 19.66 -12.57 18.68
CA GLN A 20 20.61 -11.66 19.36
C GLN A 20 21.31 -10.67 18.40
N LYS A 21 21.45 -11.02 17.12
CA LYS A 21 22.10 -10.15 16.11
C LYS A 21 21.26 -8.93 15.68
N LEU A 22 19.97 -8.89 16.00
CA LEU A 22 19.09 -7.75 15.71
C LEU A 22 19.20 -6.59 16.73
N THR A 23 19.87 -6.81 17.87
CA THR A 23 19.76 -5.91 19.03
C THR A 23 20.99 -5.00 19.22
N LYS A 24 21.03 -3.85 18.54
CA LYS A 24 21.93 -2.72 18.89
C LYS A 24 21.23 -1.36 18.87
N MET A 25 20.10 -1.24 19.58
CA MET A 25 19.39 0.04 19.70
C MET A 25 18.70 0.26 21.06
N THR A 26 19.42 0.11 22.19
CA THR A 26 18.74 0.06 23.51
C THR A 26 19.15 1.08 24.58
N THR A 27 20.21 1.88 24.46
CA THR A 27 20.61 2.74 25.62
C THR A 27 19.80 4.03 25.81
N LYS A 28 19.12 4.56 24.77
CA LYS A 28 18.24 5.75 24.90
C LYS A 28 16.81 5.40 25.34
N VAL A 29 16.33 4.21 24.99
CA VAL A 29 14.97 3.74 25.27
C VAL A 29 14.83 3.32 26.73
N GLU A 30 15.84 2.64 27.29
CA GLU A 30 15.85 2.23 28.71
C GLU A 30 15.85 3.42 29.68
N LYS A 31 16.59 4.50 29.34
CA LYS A 31 16.60 5.74 30.13
C LYS A 31 15.24 6.43 30.15
N TRP A 32 14.46 6.32 29.07
CA TRP A 32 13.12 6.90 28.98
C TRP A 32 12.09 6.06 29.76
N ILE A 33 12.15 4.73 29.66
CA ILE A 33 11.28 3.81 30.42
C ILE A 33 11.47 3.97 31.93
N LYS A 34 12.71 4.19 32.39
CA LYS A 34 13.02 4.48 33.81
C LYS A 34 12.36 5.76 34.33
N ARG A 35 12.21 6.79 33.48
CA ARG A 35 11.56 8.07 33.84
C ARG A 35 10.04 7.97 33.90
N TYR A 36 9.45 7.10 33.09
CA TYR A 36 8.00 6.88 33.10
C TYR A 36 7.54 6.09 34.34
N LYS A 37 8.39 5.16 34.81
CA LYS A 37 8.09 4.29 35.97
C LYS A 37 8.29 4.95 37.35
N SER A 38 8.76 6.20 37.44
CA SER A 38 9.06 6.85 38.73
C SER A 38 7.89 7.52 39.45
N GLY A 39 6.68 7.53 38.87
CA GLY A 39 5.43 7.60 39.66
C GLY A 39 5.05 8.91 40.37
N ASP A 40 5.48 10.09 39.93
CA ASP A 40 5.22 11.37 40.63
C ASP A 40 3.81 11.98 40.45
N VAL A 41 2.77 11.20 40.11
CA VAL A 41 1.40 11.74 39.97
C VAL A 41 0.41 10.92 40.80
N LYS A 42 -0.11 11.55 41.86
CA LYS A 42 -1.25 11.05 42.65
C LYS A 42 -2.57 11.29 41.89
N PRO A 43 -3.57 10.41 42.02
CA PRO A 43 -4.82 10.55 41.30
C PRO A 43 -5.66 11.66 41.93
N ASN A 44 -6.14 12.60 41.12
CA ASN A 44 -7.32 13.37 41.45
C ASN A 44 -8.15 13.67 40.20
N GLU A 45 -9.41 13.26 40.33
CA GLU A 45 -10.63 13.66 39.64
C GLU A 45 -10.67 13.70 38.10
N ALA A 46 -11.69 13.01 37.60
CA ALA A 46 -12.15 12.91 36.22
C ALA A 46 -11.95 14.20 35.39
N LYS A 47 -10.79 14.30 34.74
CA LYS A 47 -10.55 15.24 33.64
C LYS A 47 -10.53 14.43 32.35
N LYS A 48 -11.36 14.86 31.38
CA LYS A 48 -11.41 14.35 30.00
C LYS A 48 -10.02 13.85 29.57
N ARG A 49 -9.89 12.53 29.38
CA ARG A 49 -8.66 11.90 28.86
C ARG A 49 -8.27 12.69 27.62
N ARG A 50 -7.13 13.39 27.65
CA ARG A 50 -6.52 13.90 26.43
C ARG A 50 -6.29 12.66 25.56
N MET A 51 -6.97 12.61 24.42
CA MET A 51 -6.77 11.55 23.44
C MET A 51 -5.27 11.49 23.12
N GLY A 52 -4.70 10.29 23.09
CA GLY A 52 -3.29 10.10 22.78
C GLY A 52 -2.94 10.58 21.37
N PRO A 53 -1.68 10.47 20.94
CA PRO A 53 -1.36 10.69 19.53
C PRO A 53 -2.22 9.76 18.66
N PRO A 54 -2.71 10.20 17.48
CA PRO A 54 -3.56 9.37 16.62
C PRO A 54 -2.86 8.07 16.17
N ARG A 55 -1.52 8.09 16.13
CA ARG A 55 -0.68 6.94 15.81
C ARG A 55 0.54 6.90 16.71
N LEU A 56 0.85 5.72 17.22
CA LEU A 56 2.06 5.43 17.97
C LEU A 56 2.76 4.21 17.36
N SER A 57 3.66 4.46 16.41
CA SER A 57 4.43 3.45 15.69
C SER A 57 5.75 4.00 15.17
N ARG A 58 6.58 3.14 14.57
CA ARG A 58 7.70 3.53 13.70
C ARG A 58 7.44 3.04 12.29
N GLN A 59 7.91 3.76 11.28
CA GLN A 59 7.77 3.33 9.89
C GLN A 59 9.00 3.61 9.04
N ALA A 60 9.17 2.81 7.99
CA ALA A 60 10.14 2.98 6.93
C ALA A 60 9.47 2.75 5.57
N TRP A 61 10.12 3.17 4.49
CA TRP A 61 9.63 3.00 3.12
C TRP A 61 10.64 2.23 2.29
N LEU A 62 10.18 1.17 1.64
CA LEU A 62 10.98 0.31 0.77
C LEU A 62 10.63 0.58 -0.68
N GLN A 63 11.64 0.86 -1.50
CA GLN A 63 11.45 0.97 -2.94
C GLN A 63 11.18 -0.41 -3.54
N ARG A 64 10.30 -0.48 -4.54
CA ARG A 64 9.91 -1.76 -5.17
C ARG A 64 11.08 -2.57 -5.71
N LYS A 65 12.09 -1.90 -6.27
CA LYS A 65 13.31 -2.55 -6.77
C LYS A 65 14.10 -3.31 -5.69
N VAL A 66 13.88 -2.99 -4.41
CA VAL A 66 14.55 -3.63 -3.27
C VAL A 66 13.79 -4.88 -2.82
N TYR A 67 12.48 -4.78 -2.62
CA TYR A 67 11.68 -5.86 -2.03
C TYR A 67 11.03 -6.80 -3.06
N ASP A 68 10.95 -6.39 -4.34
CA ASP A 68 10.22 -7.12 -5.38
C ASP A 68 10.95 -7.05 -6.72
N LYS A 69 12.27 -7.31 -6.68
CA LYS A 69 13.15 -7.25 -7.86
C LYS A 69 12.68 -8.20 -8.98
N ASP A 70 12.25 -9.40 -8.62
CA ASP A 70 11.79 -10.43 -9.56
C ASP A 70 10.29 -10.36 -9.84
N ARG A 71 9.62 -9.29 -9.35
CA ARG A 71 8.19 -8.99 -9.56
C ARG A 71 7.22 -10.06 -9.05
N GLU A 72 7.64 -10.95 -8.15
CA GLU A 72 6.77 -11.97 -7.59
C GLU A 72 5.56 -11.35 -6.89
N LEU A 73 5.78 -10.37 -6.01
CA LEU A 73 4.70 -9.69 -5.30
C LEU A 73 3.86 -8.84 -6.24
N THR A 74 4.49 -8.15 -7.20
CA THR A 74 3.78 -7.41 -8.26
C THR A 74 2.84 -8.32 -9.04
N ASN A 75 3.30 -9.49 -9.47
CA ASN A 75 2.47 -10.43 -10.24
C ASN A 75 1.31 -10.97 -9.41
N ARG A 76 1.52 -11.25 -8.12
CA ARG A 76 0.45 -11.63 -7.19
C ARG A 76 -0.57 -10.51 -7.01
N LEU A 77 -0.12 -9.26 -6.92
CA LEU A 77 -1.01 -8.09 -6.82
C LEU A 77 -1.81 -7.86 -8.10
N ILE A 78 -1.21 -8.04 -9.27
CA ILE A 78 -1.92 -7.99 -10.55
C ILE A 78 -3.01 -9.06 -10.59
N ALA A 79 -2.67 -10.31 -10.24
CA ALA A 79 -3.64 -11.41 -10.23
C ALA A 79 -4.75 -11.19 -9.20
N LEU A 80 -4.43 -10.68 -8.01
CA LEU A 80 -5.39 -10.41 -6.94
C LEU A 80 -6.36 -9.28 -7.28
N THR A 81 -5.85 -8.19 -7.85
CA THR A 81 -6.64 -6.97 -8.09
C THR A 81 -7.29 -6.93 -9.46
N GLY A 82 -6.78 -7.71 -10.43
CA GLY A 82 -7.17 -7.61 -11.83
C GLY A 82 -6.73 -6.31 -12.52
N LEU A 83 -5.99 -5.43 -11.82
CA LEU A 83 -5.56 -4.15 -12.36
C LEU A 83 -4.38 -4.30 -13.34
N HIS A 84 -4.30 -3.37 -14.29
CA HIS A 84 -3.19 -3.32 -15.22
C HIS A 84 -1.85 -3.18 -14.49
N SER A 85 -0.82 -3.85 -15.00
CA SER A 85 0.54 -3.87 -14.43
C SER A 85 1.07 -2.46 -14.15
N ASP A 86 0.77 -1.48 -15.00
CA ASP A 86 1.25 -0.11 -14.84
C ASP A 86 0.69 0.57 -13.59
N ILE A 87 -0.56 0.29 -13.23
CA ILE A 87 -1.18 0.85 -12.01
C ILE A 87 -0.42 0.31 -10.79
N ILE A 88 -0.24 -1.01 -10.72
CA ILE A 88 0.50 -1.66 -9.62
C ILE A 88 1.96 -1.19 -9.59
N THR A 89 2.60 -1.04 -10.76
CA THR A 89 4.02 -0.69 -10.88
C THR A 89 4.30 0.80 -10.71
N ALA A 90 3.33 1.69 -10.90
CA ALA A 90 3.52 3.12 -10.68
C ALA A 90 3.03 3.59 -9.30
N SER A 91 2.34 2.72 -8.56
CA SER A 91 1.83 2.97 -7.20
C SER A 91 2.93 3.22 -6.17
N GLU A 92 2.52 3.59 -4.95
CA GLU A 92 3.41 3.99 -3.87
C GLU A 92 4.44 2.90 -3.50
N ASN A 93 5.55 3.35 -2.90
CA ASN A 93 6.51 2.45 -2.27
C ASN A 93 5.87 1.73 -1.08
N MET A 94 6.37 0.54 -0.74
CA MET A 94 5.85 -0.21 0.40
C MET A 94 6.21 0.51 1.70
N GLN A 95 5.23 0.73 2.57
CA GLN A 95 5.47 1.19 3.93
C GLN A 95 5.62 -0.02 4.85
N VAL A 96 6.71 -0.13 5.61
CA VAL A 96 6.85 -1.10 6.69
C VAL A 96 6.66 -0.39 8.02
N VAL A 97 5.88 -0.98 8.92
CA VAL A 97 5.49 -0.39 10.20
C VAL A 97 5.74 -1.36 11.33
N TYR A 98 6.23 -0.81 12.43
CA TYR A 98 6.53 -1.51 13.66
C TYR A 98 5.81 -0.86 14.84
N TYR A 99 5.13 -1.68 15.64
CA TYR A 99 4.47 -1.28 16.88
C TYR A 99 5.05 -2.05 18.07
N THR A 100 5.40 -1.32 19.12
CA THR A 100 5.75 -1.86 20.44
C THR A 100 4.48 -2.02 21.29
N PRO A 101 4.54 -2.67 22.47
CA PRO A 101 3.43 -2.64 23.42
C PRO A 101 2.93 -1.21 23.71
N GLY A 102 1.60 -1.03 23.69
CA GLY A 102 0.89 0.27 23.74
C GLY A 102 0.84 1.04 22.42
N GLY A 103 1.56 0.57 21.39
CA GLY A 103 1.51 1.12 20.05
C GLY A 103 0.18 0.83 19.38
N HIS A 104 -0.33 1.81 18.63
CA HIS A 104 -1.65 1.77 18.00
C HIS A 104 -1.71 2.72 16.81
N TYR A 105 -2.80 2.61 16.05
CA TYR A 105 -3.21 3.63 15.10
C TYR A 105 -4.73 3.74 15.16
N HIS A 106 -5.23 4.84 15.72
CA HIS A 106 -6.65 5.15 15.75
C HIS A 106 -7.28 5.08 14.36
N ALA A 107 -8.59 4.83 14.31
CA ALA A 107 -9.24 4.56 13.05
C ALA A 107 -9.13 5.76 12.12
N HIS A 108 -8.87 5.51 10.85
CA HIS A 108 -8.63 6.51 9.83
C HIS A 108 -8.98 5.95 8.45
N HIS A 109 -8.98 6.83 7.46
CA HIS A 109 -9.03 6.45 6.06
C HIS A 109 -7.65 6.57 5.45
N ASP A 110 -7.32 5.63 4.58
CA ASP A 110 -6.04 5.68 3.87
C ASP A 110 -6.05 6.70 2.73
N SER A 111 -7.23 7.04 2.23
CA SER A 111 -7.43 8.00 1.14
C SER A 111 -8.22 9.21 1.62
N SER A 112 -8.21 10.27 0.81
CA SER A 112 -8.99 11.48 1.08
C SER A 112 -10.32 11.46 0.33
N ASP A 113 -11.26 12.27 0.76
CA ASP A 113 -12.50 12.51 0.02
C ASP A 113 -12.21 12.97 -1.42
N LEU A 114 -13.13 12.68 -2.33
CA LEU A 114 -13.05 13.13 -3.71
C LEU A 114 -13.27 14.65 -3.76
N ASP A 115 -12.21 15.41 -4.04
CA ASP A 115 -12.26 16.85 -4.33
C ASP A 115 -11.58 17.11 -5.67
N LEU A 116 -12.37 17.46 -6.68
CA LEU A 116 -11.92 17.70 -8.05
C LEU A 116 -11.06 18.98 -8.18
N ASN A 117 -11.01 19.83 -7.14
CA ASN A 117 -10.15 21.00 -7.11
C ASN A 117 -8.74 20.68 -6.59
N LEU A 118 -8.55 19.50 -6.00
CA LEU A 118 -7.28 19.07 -5.42
C LEU A 118 -6.72 17.89 -6.20
N PRO A 119 -5.53 18.03 -6.82
CA PRO A 119 -4.94 16.91 -7.54
C PRO A 119 -4.48 15.82 -6.59
N CYS A 120 -4.46 14.60 -7.11
CA CYS A 120 -3.85 13.47 -6.44
C CYS A 120 -2.35 13.69 -6.22
N GLU A 121 -1.84 13.34 -5.04
CA GLU A 121 -0.44 13.55 -4.68
C GLU A 121 0.52 12.87 -5.67
N HIS A 122 0.20 11.66 -6.15
CA HIS A 122 1.08 10.93 -7.08
C HIS A 122 1.15 11.58 -8.47
N THR A 123 0.10 12.28 -8.92
CA THR A 123 0.04 12.95 -10.23
C THR A 123 0.27 14.46 -10.17
N ARG A 124 0.27 15.05 -8.97
CA ARG A 124 0.47 16.49 -8.69
C ARG A 124 1.52 17.17 -9.59
N HIS A 125 2.68 16.54 -9.73
CA HIS A 125 3.82 17.08 -10.45
C HIS A 125 3.64 17.20 -11.98
N LEU A 126 2.51 16.71 -12.51
CA LEU A 126 2.14 16.78 -13.93
C LEU A 126 1.24 17.98 -14.25
N TYR A 127 0.66 18.61 -13.23
CA TYR A 127 -0.16 19.81 -13.37
C TYR A 127 0.73 21.04 -13.66
N PRO A 128 0.27 21.99 -14.50
CA PRO A 128 1.04 23.19 -14.79
C PRO A 128 1.33 23.99 -13.52
N LYS A 129 2.58 24.39 -13.33
CA LYS A 129 2.95 25.41 -12.32
C LYS A 129 2.73 26.77 -12.95
N GLU A 130 1.51 27.29 -12.96
CA GLU A 130 1.31 28.69 -13.36
C GLU A 130 1.81 29.60 -12.25
N SER A 131 2.31 30.80 -12.61
CA SER A 131 2.85 31.79 -11.66
C SER A 131 1.85 32.23 -10.59
N HIS A 132 0.55 31.97 -10.78
CA HIS A 132 -0.53 32.27 -9.85
C HIS A 132 -1.24 31.03 -9.28
N ASN A 133 -0.99 29.83 -9.83
CA ASN A 133 -1.50 28.56 -9.33
C ASN A 133 -0.34 27.78 -8.71
N ASN A 134 0.17 28.28 -7.58
CA ASN A 134 0.91 27.42 -6.66
C ASN A 134 -0.12 26.46 -6.04
N ILE A 135 -0.45 25.37 -6.75
CA ILE A 135 -1.14 24.25 -6.14
C ILE A 135 -0.24 23.85 -4.97
N THR A 136 -0.59 24.20 -3.74
CA THR A 136 0.16 23.80 -2.53
C THR A 136 -0.52 22.64 -1.83
N ALA A 137 -1.83 22.47 -2.07
CA ALA A 137 -2.64 21.41 -1.52
C ALA A 137 -2.79 20.25 -2.52
N THR A 138 -2.86 19.05 -1.98
CA THR A 138 -3.11 17.80 -2.69
C THR A 138 -3.92 16.89 -1.80
N ARG A 139 -4.39 15.78 -2.38
CA ARG A 139 -5.08 14.75 -1.65
C ARG A 139 -4.52 13.37 -1.95
N LEU A 140 -4.71 12.43 -1.03
CA LEU A 140 -4.34 11.04 -1.23
C LEU A 140 -5.41 10.38 -2.09
N CYS A 141 -4.99 9.63 -3.10
CA CYS A 141 -5.87 8.94 -4.06
C CYS A 141 -5.51 7.46 -4.12
N ARG A 142 -5.76 6.77 -3.01
CA ARG A 142 -5.38 5.37 -2.82
C ARG A 142 -6.61 4.51 -3.06
N PHE A 143 -6.71 3.89 -4.22
CA PHE A 143 -7.85 3.07 -4.57
C PHE A 143 -7.94 1.81 -3.69
N ILE A 144 -6.82 1.11 -3.54
CA ILE A 144 -6.74 -0.14 -2.77
C ILE A 144 -5.63 -0.03 -1.74
N THR A 145 -5.88 -0.57 -0.54
CA THR A 145 -4.82 -0.89 0.42
C THR A 145 -4.66 -2.40 0.49
N VAL A 146 -3.41 -2.86 0.47
CA VAL A 146 -3.04 -4.24 0.81
C VAL A 146 -2.10 -4.20 2.01
N LEU A 147 -2.56 -4.74 3.14
CA LEU A 147 -1.81 -4.85 4.38
C LEU A 147 -1.32 -6.29 4.56
N TYR A 148 -0.04 -6.46 4.84
CA TYR A 148 0.61 -7.73 5.11
C TYR A 148 1.02 -7.78 6.58
N TYR A 149 0.71 -8.87 7.28
CA TYR A 149 1.28 -9.15 8.59
C TYR A 149 2.62 -9.88 8.40
N LEU A 150 3.70 -9.23 8.83
CA LEU A 150 5.06 -9.73 8.65
C LEU A 150 5.49 -10.67 9.78
N ASP A 151 4.76 -10.62 10.90
CA ASP A 151 4.95 -11.49 12.05
C ASP A 151 3.63 -11.74 12.79
N ASP A 152 3.62 -12.74 13.66
CA ASP A 152 2.54 -12.95 14.62
C ASP A 152 2.64 -11.91 15.75
N THR A 153 1.49 -11.45 16.24
CA THR A 153 1.44 -10.59 17.43
C THR A 153 0.92 -11.42 18.60
N GLU A 154 1.65 -11.37 19.72
CA GLU A 154 1.34 -12.21 20.89
C GLU A 154 -0.03 -11.88 21.50
N GLU A 155 -0.31 -10.60 21.73
CA GLU A 155 -1.61 -10.16 22.25
C GLU A 155 -1.96 -8.76 21.74
N GLY A 156 -3.21 -8.58 21.31
CA GLY A 156 -3.69 -7.34 20.71
C GLY A 156 -3.16 -7.10 19.30
N GLY A 157 -3.07 -5.84 18.91
CA GLY A 157 -2.53 -5.44 17.61
C GLY A 157 -3.42 -5.78 16.42
N GLU A 158 -4.71 -6.09 16.61
CA GLU A 158 -5.63 -6.38 15.54
C GLU A 158 -5.78 -5.20 14.56
N THR A 159 -6.16 -5.50 13.32
CA THR A 159 -6.68 -4.49 12.41
C THR A 159 -8.19 -4.50 12.53
N ALA A 160 -8.75 -3.39 12.98
CA ALA A 160 -10.19 -3.24 13.22
C ALA A 160 -10.80 -2.33 12.15
N PHE A 161 -11.97 -2.73 11.65
CA PHE A 161 -12.87 -1.93 10.82
C PHE A 161 -14.13 -1.62 11.64
N PRO A 162 -14.19 -0.45 12.30
CA PRO A 162 -15.22 -0.16 13.29
C PRO A 162 -16.65 -0.25 12.75
N VAL A 163 -16.82 0.11 11.48
CA VAL A 163 -18.12 0.36 10.85
C VAL A 163 -18.33 -0.51 9.60
N ALA A 164 -17.53 -1.56 9.43
CA ALA A 164 -17.70 -2.51 8.32
C ALA A 164 -19.14 -3.05 8.28
N ASP A 165 -19.69 -3.17 7.07
CA ASP A 165 -21.05 -3.66 6.78
C ASP A 165 -22.18 -2.95 7.56
N ASN A 166 -21.96 -1.70 7.98
CA ASN A 166 -22.98 -0.91 8.69
C ASN A 166 -23.69 0.05 7.75
N ASP A 167 -24.69 -0.40 7.01
CA ASP A 167 -25.45 0.40 6.03
C ASP A 167 -26.08 1.69 6.59
N THR A 168 -26.17 1.82 7.92
CA THR A 168 -26.73 2.99 8.62
C THR A 168 -25.68 3.93 9.20
N TYR A 169 -24.39 3.66 8.97
CA TYR A 169 -23.31 4.48 9.51
C TYR A 169 -23.43 5.93 9.05
N THR A 170 -23.42 6.83 10.03
CA THR A 170 -23.19 8.26 9.80
C THR A 170 -22.12 8.74 10.78
N MET A 171 -21.44 9.83 10.43
CA MET A 171 -20.38 10.42 11.25
C MET A 171 -20.86 11.01 12.58
N VAL A 172 -22.18 11.07 12.80
CA VAL A 172 -22.81 11.72 13.95
C VAL A 172 -23.49 10.65 14.81
N ASP A 173 -23.20 10.66 16.12
CA ASP A 173 -23.85 9.80 17.12
C ASP A 173 -23.79 8.30 16.85
N TYR A 174 -22.62 7.79 16.43
CA TYR A 174 -22.40 6.35 16.29
C TYR A 174 -22.71 5.61 17.59
N GLN A 175 -23.71 4.73 17.53
CA GLN A 175 -24.11 3.87 18.62
C GLN A 175 -23.94 2.42 18.22
N LYS A 176 -23.42 1.61 19.15
CA LYS A 176 -23.36 0.16 19.02
C LYS A 176 -23.98 -0.48 20.25
N ASP A 177 -24.95 -1.35 20.03
CA ASP A 177 -25.70 -2.04 21.09
C ASP A 177 -26.30 -1.07 22.13
N GLY A 178 -26.82 0.07 21.68
CA GLY A 178 -27.40 1.12 22.53
C GLY A 178 -26.38 1.90 23.37
N ARG A 179 -25.07 1.73 23.12
CA ARG A 179 -23.98 2.47 23.77
C ARG A 179 -23.37 3.46 22.78
N ALA A 180 -23.10 4.68 23.26
CA ALA A 180 -22.29 5.64 22.51
C ALA A 180 -20.85 5.11 22.41
N VAL A 181 -20.37 4.93 21.18
CA VAL A 181 -19.03 4.41 20.87
C VAL A 181 -18.34 5.41 19.95
N ASN A 182 -17.08 5.74 20.23
CA ASN A 182 -16.29 6.53 19.29
C ASN A 182 -15.54 5.58 18.35
N PRO A 183 -15.94 5.43 17.07
CA PRO A 183 -15.31 4.48 16.16
C PRO A 183 -13.85 4.85 15.84
N TYR A 184 -13.44 6.09 16.09
CA TYR A 184 -12.05 6.54 15.87
C TYR A 184 -11.10 6.10 16.99
N ASP A 185 -11.59 5.90 18.20
CA ASP A 185 -10.76 5.61 19.37
C ASP A 185 -10.62 4.10 19.61
N LEU A 186 -9.71 3.48 18.88
CA LEU A 186 -9.47 2.03 18.96
C LEU A 186 -8.83 1.57 20.27
N SER A 187 -8.15 2.44 21.02
CA SER A 187 -7.57 2.04 22.31
C SER A 187 -8.66 1.72 23.33
N ASN A 188 -9.84 2.35 23.22
CA ASN A 188 -10.97 2.10 24.11
C ASN A 188 -12.07 1.23 23.48
N TYR A 189 -12.23 1.30 22.16
CA TYR A 189 -13.38 0.71 21.45
C TYR A 189 -13.02 -0.30 20.34
N CYS A 190 -11.76 -0.78 20.27
CA CYS A 190 -11.38 -1.80 19.28
C CYS A 190 -12.30 -3.04 19.31
N LYS A 191 -12.63 -3.54 20.51
CA LYS A 191 -13.53 -4.68 20.70
C LYS A 191 -14.96 -4.43 20.21
N ASP A 192 -15.34 -3.17 20.08
CA ASP A 192 -16.65 -2.73 19.58
C ASP A 192 -16.61 -2.56 18.05
N ALA A 193 -15.52 -2.90 17.35
CA ALA A 193 -15.50 -2.87 15.89
C ALA A 193 -16.39 -3.96 15.27
N ASN A 194 -16.92 -3.73 14.07
CA ASN A 194 -17.74 -4.71 13.36
C ASN A 194 -16.93 -5.86 12.78
N LEU A 195 -15.71 -5.56 12.31
CA LEU A 195 -14.79 -6.56 11.81
C LEU A 195 -13.41 -6.36 12.47
N ILE A 196 -12.84 -7.45 12.97
CA ILE A 196 -11.53 -7.47 13.64
C ILE A 196 -10.71 -8.60 13.04
N ILE A 197 -9.55 -8.26 12.49
CA ILE A 197 -8.61 -9.22 11.92
C ILE A 197 -7.41 -9.35 12.84
N LYS A 198 -7.18 -10.55 13.37
CA LYS A 198 -6.01 -10.86 14.18
C LYS A 198 -4.74 -10.94 13.31
N PRO A 199 -3.61 -10.35 13.75
CA PRO A 199 -2.34 -10.47 13.06
C PRO A 199 -1.92 -11.94 13.00
N ARG A 200 -1.59 -12.41 11.80
CA ARG A 200 -0.99 -13.73 11.60
C ARG A 200 0.06 -13.63 10.51
N LYS A 201 1.27 -14.08 10.78
CA LYS A 201 2.39 -14.01 9.84
C LYS A 201 2.00 -14.57 8.47
N GLY A 202 2.26 -13.80 7.43
CA GLY A 202 1.96 -14.15 6.03
C GLY A 202 0.51 -13.91 5.61
N LEU A 203 -0.41 -13.55 6.51
CA LEU A 203 -1.75 -13.13 6.15
C LEU A 203 -1.70 -11.74 5.49
N ALA A 204 -2.46 -11.58 4.40
CA ALA A 204 -2.71 -10.29 3.77
C ALA A 204 -4.19 -9.94 3.85
N VAL A 205 -4.50 -8.67 4.06
CA VAL A 205 -5.85 -8.11 4.02
C VAL A 205 -5.88 -7.03 2.95
N MET A 206 -6.88 -7.07 2.08
CA MET A 206 -7.08 -6.10 1.02
C MET A 206 -8.46 -5.48 1.15
N TRP A 207 -8.55 -4.17 0.95
CA TRP A 207 -9.83 -3.46 0.85
C TRP A 207 -9.74 -2.28 -0.12
N TYR A 208 -10.90 -1.83 -0.57
CA TYR A 208 -11.06 -0.66 -1.43
C TYR A 208 -11.37 0.57 -0.57
N ASN A 209 -10.57 1.63 -0.72
CA ASN A 209 -10.86 2.91 -0.07
C ASN A 209 -11.83 3.76 -0.90
N HIS A 210 -12.03 3.46 -2.18
CA HIS A 210 -12.99 4.16 -3.04
C HIS A 210 -13.87 3.18 -3.80
N HIS A 211 -15.07 3.63 -4.14
CA HIS A 211 -15.90 3.01 -5.15
C HIS A 211 -15.35 3.32 -6.55
N ILE A 212 -15.78 2.55 -7.55
CA ILE A 212 -15.52 2.86 -8.95
C ILE A 212 -16.62 3.80 -9.44
N ASN A 213 -16.25 4.85 -10.18
CA ASN A 213 -17.22 5.64 -10.91
C ASN A 213 -17.71 4.85 -12.12
N ASN A 214 -18.99 4.47 -12.15
CA ASN A 214 -19.56 3.62 -13.21
C ASN A 214 -19.57 4.27 -14.60
N THR A 215 -19.47 5.60 -14.70
CA THR A 215 -19.43 6.32 -15.98
C THR A 215 -18.02 6.36 -16.55
N THR A 216 -17.02 6.63 -15.71
CA THR A 216 -15.63 6.80 -16.18
C THR A 216 -14.80 5.53 -16.06
N GLY A 217 -15.22 4.56 -15.25
CA GLY A 217 -14.42 3.39 -14.88
C GLY A 217 -13.21 3.72 -13.98
N MET A 218 -13.10 4.96 -13.50
CA MET A 218 -11.97 5.47 -12.70
C MET A 218 -12.31 5.55 -11.21
N LEU A 219 -11.38 6.10 -10.41
CA LEU A 219 -11.59 6.37 -8.99
C LEU A 219 -12.90 7.17 -8.77
N GLY A 220 -13.78 6.66 -7.93
CA GLY A 220 -15.06 7.29 -7.58
C GLY A 220 -15.09 7.81 -6.15
N GLU A 221 -16.29 7.84 -5.58
CA GLU A 221 -16.54 8.33 -4.23
C GLU A 221 -15.78 7.55 -3.17
N HIS A 222 -15.41 8.24 -2.09
CA HIS A 222 -14.70 7.67 -0.97
C HIS A 222 -15.60 6.69 -0.21
N ASN A 223 -15.07 5.49 0.06
CA ASN A 223 -15.79 4.45 0.79
C ASN A 223 -15.63 4.68 2.31
N LEU A 224 -16.64 5.25 2.95
CA LEU A 224 -16.62 5.53 4.39
C LEU A 224 -16.58 4.25 5.25
N PHE A 225 -16.94 3.09 4.71
CA PHE A 225 -16.85 1.80 5.40
C PHE A 225 -15.43 1.24 5.45
N SER A 226 -14.50 1.86 4.72
CA SER A 226 -13.06 1.55 4.78
C SER A 226 -12.37 2.12 6.03
N LEU A 227 -13.11 2.79 6.93
CA LEU A 227 -12.57 3.28 8.20
C LEU A 227 -11.95 2.11 8.96
N HIS A 228 -10.66 2.22 9.25
CA HIS A 228 -9.90 1.14 9.86
C HIS A 228 -8.76 1.67 10.71
N GLY A 229 -8.22 0.83 11.59
CA GLY A 229 -6.98 1.16 12.30
C GLY A 229 -6.36 -0.03 12.99
N GLY A 230 -5.25 0.23 13.68
CA GLY A 230 -4.54 -0.77 14.48
C GLY A 230 -4.91 -0.62 15.95
N CYS A 231 -5.48 -1.69 16.51
CA CYS A 231 -5.70 -1.79 17.95
C CYS A 231 -4.38 -1.80 18.73
N ASP A 232 -4.46 -1.48 20.02
CA ASP A 232 -3.29 -1.48 20.90
C ASP A 232 -2.61 -2.85 20.87
N VAL A 233 -1.30 -2.87 20.66
CA VAL A 233 -0.48 -4.05 20.94
C VAL A 233 -0.38 -4.19 22.46
N LEU A 234 -0.90 -5.28 23.02
CA LEU A 234 -0.89 -5.50 24.46
C LEU A 234 0.39 -6.23 24.89
N LYS A 235 0.81 -7.21 24.10
CA LYS A 235 2.02 -8.01 24.35
C LYS A 235 2.72 -8.35 23.04
N GLY A 236 4.05 -8.50 23.11
CA GLY A 236 4.90 -8.76 21.96
C GLY A 236 5.05 -7.53 21.06
N GLU A 237 5.17 -7.78 19.76
CA GLU A 237 5.39 -6.75 18.74
C GLU A 237 4.46 -6.98 17.55
N LYS A 238 4.20 -5.92 16.79
CA LYS A 238 3.46 -6.03 15.52
C LYS A 238 4.30 -5.44 14.39
N TRP A 239 4.54 -6.26 13.38
CA TRP A 239 5.16 -5.87 12.13
C TRP A 239 4.17 -6.01 10.98
N ILE A 240 3.97 -4.93 10.24
CA ILE A 240 3.13 -4.93 9.04
C ILE A 240 3.84 -4.24 7.87
N ALA A 241 3.41 -4.57 6.66
CA ALA A 241 3.71 -3.78 5.48
C ALA A 241 2.41 -3.37 4.77
N ASN A 242 2.38 -2.17 4.21
CA ASN A 242 1.26 -1.65 3.43
C ASN A 242 1.72 -1.35 2.01
N ASN A 243 1.00 -1.87 1.02
CA ASN A 243 1.04 -1.40 -0.35
C ASN A 243 -0.23 -0.62 -0.65
N TRP A 244 -0.08 0.67 -0.96
CA TRP A 244 -1.16 1.51 -1.44
C TRP A 244 -1.15 1.59 -2.95
N ILE A 245 -2.25 1.18 -3.58
CA ILE A 245 -2.44 1.24 -5.03
C ILE A 245 -3.11 2.57 -5.36
N ALA A 246 -2.36 3.45 -6.03
CA ALA A 246 -2.81 4.81 -6.33
C ALA A 246 -3.50 4.86 -7.70
N LEU A 247 -4.65 5.52 -7.76
CA LEU A 247 -5.42 5.73 -8.98
C LEU A 247 -6.00 7.14 -8.96
N ASP A 248 -5.74 7.91 -10.00
CA ASP A 248 -6.33 9.23 -10.22
C ASP A 248 -7.69 9.08 -10.93
N GLU A 249 -8.70 9.83 -10.51
CA GLU A 249 -9.99 9.94 -11.18
C GLU A 249 -9.87 10.54 -12.59
N ASN A 250 -8.85 11.38 -12.81
CA ASN A 250 -8.52 11.95 -14.09
C ASN A 250 -7.66 10.95 -14.88
N HIS A 251 -8.33 10.24 -15.79
CA HIS A 251 -7.71 9.24 -16.66
C HIS A 251 -6.47 9.76 -17.40
N ASP A 252 -6.53 10.97 -17.98
CA ASP A 252 -5.42 11.52 -18.75
C ASP A 252 -4.20 11.78 -17.87
N MET A 253 -4.42 12.21 -16.63
CA MET A 253 -3.34 12.43 -15.66
C MET A 253 -2.74 11.11 -15.19
N GLN A 254 -3.56 10.08 -14.96
CA GLN A 254 -3.08 8.72 -14.66
C GLN A 254 -2.24 8.14 -15.79
N ILE A 255 -2.69 8.26 -17.04
CA ILE A 255 -1.96 7.75 -18.21
C ILE A 255 -0.66 8.53 -18.43
N LYS A 256 -0.69 9.86 -18.29
CA LYS A 256 0.51 10.70 -18.38
C LYS A 256 1.53 10.35 -17.28
N PHE A 257 1.05 10.02 -16.08
CA PHE A 257 1.88 9.53 -14.98
C PHE A 257 2.56 8.21 -15.32
N HIS A 258 1.81 7.20 -15.78
CA HIS A 258 2.38 5.92 -16.20
C HIS A 258 3.44 6.10 -17.29
N ARG A 259 3.13 6.88 -18.34
CA ARG A 259 4.07 7.19 -19.43
C ARG A 259 5.38 7.77 -18.92
N LYS A 260 5.31 8.74 -18.00
CA LYS A 260 6.50 9.41 -17.46
C LYS A 260 7.29 8.51 -16.52
N GLN A 261 6.63 7.82 -15.60
CA GLN A 261 7.29 7.01 -14.56
C GLN A 261 7.89 5.72 -15.10
N LEU A 262 7.18 5.04 -16.01
CA LEU A 262 7.57 3.71 -16.47
C LEU A 262 8.35 3.74 -17.79
N TYR A 263 8.07 4.71 -18.66
CA TYR A 263 8.60 4.75 -20.03
C TYR A 263 9.43 6.01 -20.36
N GLY A 264 9.49 7.00 -19.46
CA GLY A 264 10.16 8.28 -19.68
C GLY A 264 11.70 8.25 -19.68
N GLY A 265 12.32 7.12 -19.32
CA GLY A 265 13.77 6.99 -19.11
C GLY A 265 14.65 6.92 -20.37
N ASN A 266 14.08 6.80 -21.58
CA ASN A 266 14.86 6.56 -22.81
C ASN A 266 15.30 7.82 -23.59
N LYS A 267 15.19 9.02 -23.02
CA LYS A 267 15.69 10.27 -23.66
C LYS A 267 16.76 10.98 -22.83
N ALA A 268 17.90 10.33 -22.59
CA ALA A 268 19.11 11.03 -22.08
C ALA A 268 20.44 10.27 -22.29
N ARG A 269 20.58 9.45 -23.34
CA ARG A 269 21.88 8.84 -23.72
C ARG A 269 22.12 8.84 -25.23
N THR A 270 22.02 10.00 -25.85
CA THR A 270 22.72 10.26 -27.12
C THR A 270 23.30 11.67 -27.06
N GLY A 271 24.63 11.76 -27.08
CA GLY A 271 25.33 13.03 -27.27
C GLY A 271 26.54 13.25 -26.36
N LYS A 272 27.66 12.59 -26.66
CA LYS A 272 28.96 13.23 -26.88
C LYS A 272 30.06 12.19 -27.14
N SER A 273 30.45 12.04 -28.40
CA SER A 273 31.86 12.04 -28.78
C SER A 273 31.92 12.37 -30.26
N SER A 274 32.62 13.46 -30.58
CA SER A 274 33.04 13.79 -31.92
C SER A 274 34.54 13.56 -31.99
N SER A 275 34.99 12.70 -32.89
CA SER A 275 36.25 12.90 -33.63
C SER A 275 36.29 11.93 -34.81
N LYS A 276 36.64 12.52 -35.96
CA LYS A 276 36.69 11.98 -37.32
C LYS A 276 37.74 10.87 -37.46
N GLU A 277 37.50 9.92 -38.36
CA GLU A 277 38.45 9.58 -39.44
C GLU A 277 37.73 8.85 -40.59
N GLN A 278 38.17 9.15 -41.81
CA GLN A 278 37.61 8.73 -43.10
C GLN A 278 38.08 7.32 -43.50
N VAL A 279 37.32 6.66 -44.38
CA VAL A 279 37.71 6.26 -45.76
C VAL A 279 36.85 5.07 -46.25
N GLU A 280 36.20 5.29 -47.41
CA GLU A 280 35.79 4.37 -48.51
C GLU A 280 35.06 3.04 -48.20
N SER A 281 34.20 2.47 -49.04
CA SER A 281 33.51 2.77 -50.31
C SER A 281 32.51 1.62 -50.52
N GLY A 282 31.47 1.79 -51.35
CA GLY A 282 30.71 0.65 -51.88
C GLY A 282 29.19 0.80 -51.90
N ASN A 283 28.66 1.13 -53.08
CA ASN A 283 27.26 0.99 -53.49
C ASN A 283 26.71 -0.43 -53.24
N GLU A 284 25.41 -0.55 -52.96
CA GLU A 284 24.43 -1.15 -53.89
C GLU A 284 22.99 -1.17 -53.32
N ASN A 285 22.04 -0.93 -54.22
CA ASN A 285 20.60 -1.02 -54.03
C ASN A 285 20.14 -2.48 -53.84
N TYR A 286 19.17 -2.77 -52.97
CA TYR A 286 18.13 -3.75 -53.30
C TYR A 286 16.89 -3.66 -52.41
N VAL A 287 15.80 -4.18 -52.98
CA VAL A 287 14.37 -3.99 -52.72
C VAL A 287 13.82 -4.97 -51.67
N ASP A 288 12.70 -4.59 -51.07
CA ASP A 288 11.76 -5.39 -50.27
C ASP A 288 11.61 -6.86 -50.74
N THR A 289 11.51 -7.78 -49.77
CA THR A 289 10.61 -8.93 -49.93
C THR A 289 10.17 -9.51 -48.60
N VAL A 290 8.86 -9.43 -48.36
CA VAL A 290 8.09 -10.22 -47.41
C VAL A 290 8.15 -11.69 -47.83
N LYS A 291 8.46 -12.61 -46.91
CA LYS A 291 8.11 -14.02 -47.03
C LYS A 291 7.54 -14.55 -45.72
N GLU A 292 6.27 -14.91 -45.79
CA GLU A 292 5.56 -15.77 -44.86
C GLU A 292 6.23 -17.15 -44.78
N THR A 293 6.31 -17.71 -43.58
CA THR A 293 6.42 -19.17 -43.38
C THR A 293 5.38 -19.61 -42.37
N LYS A 294 4.36 -20.31 -42.87
CA LYS A 294 3.43 -21.13 -42.10
C LYS A 294 4.15 -22.39 -41.61
N SER A 295 3.97 -22.74 -40.35
CA SER A 295 4.04 -24.14 -39.89
C SER A 295 2.83 -24.44 -39.01
N ASN A 296 2.27 -25.62 -39.27
CA ASN A 296 0.96 -26.07 -38.81
C ASN A 296 1.21 -27.31 -37.93
N CYS A 297 0.58 -27.42 -36.76
CA CYS A 297 0.35 -28.72 -36.13
C CYS A 297 -0.82 -28.66 -35.14
N ASN A 298 -1.88 -29.37 -35.50
CA ASN A 298 -3.07 -29.69 -34.69
C ASN A 298 -2.74 -30.73 -33.61
N SER A 299 -3.33 -30.60 -32.42
CA SER A 299 -4.12 -31.69 -31.82
C SER A 299 -5.04 -31.16 -30.71
N ARG A 300 -6.24 -31.72 -30.68
CA ARG A 300 -7.42 -31.34 -29.89
C ARG A 300 -7.32 -31.81 -28.44
N GLN A 301 -7.95 -31.06 -27.52
CA GLN A 301 -8.94 -31.62 -26.59
C GLN A 301 -9.88 -30.52 -26.08
N GLU A 302 -11.18 -30.77 -26.25
CA GLU A 302 -12.29 -29.96 -25.78
C GLU A 302 -12.48 -30.14 -24.26
N VAL A 303 -12.69 -29.04 -23.54
CA VAL A 303 -13.39 -29.06 -22.25
C VAL A 303 -14.42 -27.93 -22.28
N VAL A 304 -15.69 -28.32 -22.28
CA VAL A 304 -16.86 -27.46 -22.16
C VAL A 304 -17.05 -27.11 -20.68
N VAL A 305 -17.03 -25.82 -20.34
CA VAL A 305 -17.60 -25.32 -19.09
C VAL A 305 -18.41 -24.06 -19.39
N SER A 306 -19.70 -24.17 -19.06
CA SER A 306 -20.77 -23.18 -19.24
C SER A 306 -20.52 -21.88 -18.47
N HIS A 307 -20.68 -20.74 -19.14
CA HIS A 307 -20.82 -19.41 -18.56
C HIS A 307 -22.30 -18.99 -18.58
N PRO A 308 -22.77 -18.25 -17.57
CA PRO A 308 -23.81 -17.25 -17.76
C PRO A 308 -23.24 -15.82 -17.63
N ASP A 309 -23.50 -15.05 -18.68
CA ASP A 309 -23.50 -13.58 -18.85
C ASP A 309 -22.77 -12.67 -17.84
N ALA A 310 -21.67 -12.10 -18.33
CA ALA A 310 -21.25 -10.74 -17.99
C ALA A 310 -20.91 -10.00 -19.30
N THR A 311 -21.78 -9.10 -19.70
CA THR A 311 -21.63 -8.23 -20.86
C THR A 311 -20.41 -7.32 -20.68
N ARG A 312 -19.36 -7.61 -21.47
CA ARG A 312 -18.20 -6.74 -21.67
C ARG A 312 -18.62 -5.43 -22.33
N VAL A 313 -18.13 -4.32 -21.81
CA VAL A 313 -17.91 -3.09 -22.59
C VAL A 313 -16.39 -2.94 -22.78
N PRO A 314 -15.90 -2.73 -24.02
CA PRO A 314 -14.47 -2.71 -24.33
C PRO A 314 -13.77 -1.41 -23.90
N LEU A 315 -12.48 -1.57 -23.61
CA LEU A 315 -11.45 -0.59 -23.27
C LEU A 315 -11.37 0.60 -24.23
#